data_AF-G0NYN3-F1
#
_entry.id   AF-G0NYN3-F1
#
_cell.length_a   1.000
_cell.length_b   1.000
_cell.length_c   1.000
_cell.angle_alpha   90.00
_cell.angle_beta   90.00
_cell.angle_gamma   90.00
#
_symmetry.space_group_name_H-M   'P 1'
#
loop_
_entity.id
_entity.type
_entity.pdbx_description
1 polymer ?
#
loop_
_entity_poly.entity_id
_entity_poly.type
_entity_poly.pdbx_seq_one_letter_code
_entity_poly.pdbx_strand_id
1 'polypeptide(L)'
;MLLKVSLLLFIGLAEFLIEAKSLPCSQVQKDHGIVCRCNATYCDTIEPLGTVTAGKAVVYTTSRKGKRMERSELKHSTSSSGSTTSQSGIKDERITKT
;
A
#
# COMPACT_ATOMS: atom_id res chain seq x y z
N MET A 1 38.38 20.87 22.16
CA MET A 1 37.47 19.81 22.65
C MET A 1 36.02 20.24 22.65
N LEU A 2 35.67 21.44 23.12
CA LEU A 2 34.28 21.94 23.14
C LEU A 2 33.58 21.94 21.76
N LEU A 3 34.31 22.22 20.67
CA LEU A 3 33.74 22.20 19.31
C LEU A 3 33.32 20.80 18.85
N LYS A 4 34.04 19.76 19.29
CA LYS A 4 33.72 18.35 18.99
C LYS A 4 32.53 17.85 19.82
N VAL A 5 32.38 18.35 21.05
CA VAL A 5 31.25 18.04 21.95
C VAL A 5 29.95 18.63 21.40
N SER A 6 30.00 19.86 20.87
CA SER A 6 28.83 20.51 20.26
C SER A 6 28.35 19.74 19.01
N LEU A 7 29.28 19.31 18.14
CA LEU A 7 28.94 18.55 16.92
C LEU A 7 28.27 17.19 17.20
N LEU A 8 28.70 16.49 18.26
CA LEU A 8 28.11 15.22 18.68
C LEU A 8 26.71 15.40 19.28
N LEU A 9 26.42 16.55 19.90
CA LEU A 9 25.10 16.88 20.46
C LEU A 9 24.04 17.09 19.37
N PHE A 10 24.42 17.67 18.22
CA PHE A 10 23.52 17.88 17.07
C PHE A 10 23.16 16.58 16.33
N ILE A 11 24.05 15.57 16.34
CA ILE A 11 23.80 14.28 15.67
C ILE A 11 22.85 13.40 16.49
N GLY A 12 22.81 13.57 17.81
CA GLY A 12 21.92 12.82 18.73
C GLY A 12 20.46 13.29 18.79
N LEU A 13 20.10 14.37 18.10
CA LEU A 13 18.75 14.95 18.05
C LEU A 13 18.01 14.69 16.73
N ALA A 14 18.62 13.95 15.80
CA ALA A 14 17.92 13.44 14.63
C ALA A 14 17.08 12.24 15.05
N GLU A 15 15.94 12.49 15.71
CA GLU A 15 14.88 11.52 15.84
C GLU A 15 14.53 11.02 14.44
N PHE A 16 14.74 9.73 14.20
CA PHE A 16 14.32 9.09 12.97
C PHE A 16 12.80 9.23 12.86
N LEU A 17 12.33 10.13 11.98
CA LEU A 17 10.99 10.02 11.44
C LEU A 17 10.95 8.71 10.66
N ILE A 18 10.45 7.64 11.29
CA ILE A 18 10.24 6.35 10.63
C ILE A 18 9.06 6.54 9.67
N GLU A 19 9.37 6.97 8.45
CA GLU A 19 8.41 6.88 7.36
C GLU A 19 8.07 5.40 7.17
N ALA A 20 6.82 5.05 7.49
CA ALA A 20 6.33 3.68 7.42
C ALA A 20 6.18 3.24 5.96
N LYS A 21 7.30 2.93 5.30
CA LYS A 21 7.30 2.35 3.96
C LYS A 21 6.84 0.89 4.02
N SER A 22 5.92 0.55 3.11
CA SER A 22 5.52 -0.84 2.90
C SER A 22 6.68 -1.69 2.38
N LEU A 23 6.73 -2.95 2.82
CA LEU A 23 7.62 -3.95 2.26
C LEU A 23 6.90 -4.65 1.10
N PRO A 24 7.51 -4.73 -0.10
CA PRO A 24 6.89 -5.40 -1.23
C PRO A 24 6.81 -6.90 -1.01
N CYS A 25 5.94 -7.58 -1.75
CA CYS A 25 5.89 -9.03 -1.73
C CYS A 25 7.08 -9.66 -2.44
N SER A 26 7.79 -10.55 -1.74
CA SER A 26 8.78 -11.46 -2.34
C SER A 26 8.03 -12.57 -3.06
N GLN A 27 7.67 -12.31 -4.31
CA GLN A 27 6.84 -13.20 -5.13
C GLN A 27 7.60 -14.48 -5.49
N VAL A 28 6.91 -15.61 -5.36
CA VAL A 28 7.35 -16.92 -5.84
C VAL A 28 6.25 -17.50 -6.72
N GLN A 29 6.58 -17.78 -7.97
CA GLN A 29 5.68 -18.45 -8.90
C GLN A 29 5.52 -19.93 -8.50
N LYS A 30 4.27 -20.39 -8.47
CA LYS A 30 3.83 -21.76 -8.27
C LYS A 30 2.93 -22.16 -9.43
N ASP A 31 2.68 -23.46 -9.55
CA ASP A 31 1.85 -24.03 -10.62
C ASP A 31 0.42 -23.46 -10.62
N HIS A 32 -0.07 -23.04 -9.46
CA HIS A 32 -1.42 -22.50 -9.28
C HIS A 32 -1.48 -20.98 -9.08
N GLY A 33 -0.36 -20.26 -9.25
CA GLY A 33 -0.32 -18.81 -9.09
C GLY A 33 0.89 -18.32 -8.31
N ILE A 34 0.75 -17.20 -7.61
CA ILE A 34 1.86 -16.50 -6.96
C ILE A 34 1.65 -16.55 -5.44
N VAL A 35 2.72 -16.82 -4.70
CA VAL A 35 2.76 -16.70 -3.24
C VAL A 35 3.77 -15.63 -2.82
N CYS A 36 3.51 -14.98 -1.68
CA CYS A 36 4.47 -14.07 -1.04
C CYS A 36 5.26 -14.87 -0.01
N ARG A 37 6.58 -14.97 -0.20
CA ARG A 37 7.45 -15.71 0.71
C ARG A 37 7.77 -14.86 1.94
N CYS A 38 7.31 -15.35 3.08
CA CYS A 38 7.70 -14.89 4.40
C CYS A 38 8.83 -15.74 4.97
N ASN A 39 9.68 -15.14 5.81
CA ASN A 39 10.67 -15.82 6.65
C ASN A 39 10.80 -15.09 8.00
N ALA A 40 11.76 -15.50 8.84
CA ALA A 40 11.93 -14.98 10.19
C ALA A 40 12.16 -13.46 10.28
N THR A 41 12.67 -12.83 9.22
CA THR A 41 13.03 -11.40 9.22
C THR A 41 12.37 -10.60 8.10
N TYR A 42 11.51 -11.24 7.30
CA TYR A 42 10.91 -10.60 6.13
C TYR A 42 9.51 -11.15 5.82
N CYS A 43 8.57 -10.22 5.68
CA CYS A 43 7.25 -10.43 5.08
C CYS A 43 6.85 -9.14 4.35
N ASP A 44 5.91 -9.23 3.41
CA ASP A 44 5.25 -8.03 2.89
C ASP A 44 4.48 -7.33 4.01
N THR A 45 4.43 -6.00 3.94
CA THR A 45 3.67 -5.16 4.86
C THR A 45 2.87 -4.14 4.08
N ILE A 46 1.81 -3.63 4.69
CA ILE A 46 1.00 -2.55 4.14
C ILE A 46 1.27 -1.32 4.99
N GLU A 47 1.46 -0.19 4.33
CA GLU A 47 1.55 1.12 4.98
C GLU A 47 0.28 1.40 5.79
N PRO A 48 0.39 2.00 7.01
CA PRO A 48 -0.76 2.49 7.74
C PRO A 48 -1.60 3.44 6.87
N LEU A 49 -2.92 3.32 6.88
CA LEU A 49 -3.81 4.06 5.97
C LEU A 49 -3.59 5.59 5.92
N GLY A 50 -3.06 6.17 7.01
CA GLY A 50 -2.90 7.61 7.16
C GLY A 50 -4.24 8.34 7.10
N THR A 51 -4.19 9.61 6.69
CA THR A 51 -5.40 10.43 6.52
C THR A 51 -5.98 10.21 5.13
N VAL A 52 -7.20 9.67 5.06
CA VAL A 52 -7.97 9.58 3.81
C VAL A 52 -8.71 10.90 3.58
N THR A 53 -8.45 11.56 2.45
CA THR A 53 -9.13 12.81 2.11
C THR A 53 -10.65 12.59 1.98
N ALA A 54 -11.45 13.49 2.57
CA ALA A 54 -12.90 13.46 2.41
C ALA A 54 -13.31 13.43 0.92
N GLY A 55 -14.33 12.65 0.59
CA GLY A 55 -14.74 12.45 -0.80
C GLY A 55 -13.79 11.56 -1.62
N LYS A 56 -12.85 10.85 -0.97
CA LYS A 56 -12.04 9.81 -1.61
C LYS A 56 -12.18 8.47 -0.88
N ALA A 57 -11.86 7.40 -1.57
CA ALA A 57 -11.69 6.06 -1.03
C ALA A 57 -10.29 5.53 -1.39
N VAL A 58 -9.68 4.79 -0.46
CA VAL A 58 -8.44 4.05 -0.74
C VAL A 58 -8.82 2.66 -1.23
N VAL A 59 -8.21 2.21 -2.33
CA VAL A 59 -8.44 0.89 -2.92
C VAL A 59 -7.15 0.11 -2.93
N TYR A 60 -7.21 -1.14 -2.50
CA TYR A 60 -6.10 -2.09 -2.58
C TYR A 60 -6.43 -3.18 -3.59
N THR A 61 -5.58 -3.33 -4.60
CA THR A 61 -5.81 -4.28 -5.70
C THR A 61 -4.89 -5.49 -5.59
N THR A 62 -5.47 -6.69 -5.75
CA THR A 62 -4.74 -7.96 -5.91
C THR A 62 -5.13 -8.60 -7.24
N SER A 63 -4.22 -9.32 -7.89
CA SER A 63 -4.52 -9.98 -9.17
C SER A 63 -3.72 -11.27 -9.36
N ARG A 64 -4.22 -12.16 -10.22
CA ARG A 64 -3.50 -13.37 -10.64
C ARG A 64 -2.17 -13.07 -11.33
N LYS A 65 -2.02 -11.87 -11.91
CA LYS A 65 -0.78 -11.38 -12.55
C LYS A 65 0.26 -10.87 -11.55
N GLY A 66 -0.03 -10.89 -10.24
CA GLY A 66 0.95 -10.56 -9.20
C GLY A 66 0.77 -9.19 -8.56
N LYS A 67 -0.37 -8.50 -8.76
CA LYS A 67 -0.70 -7.35 -7.90
C LYS A 67 -0.90 -7.86 -6.47
N ARG A 68 -0.28 -7.22 -5.50
CA ARG A 68 -0.38 -7.57 -4.07
C ARG A 68 -0.63 -6.31 -3.27
N MET A 69 -1.89 -6.08 -2.91
CA MET A 69 -2.32 -4.92 -2.14
C MET A 69 -1.79 -3.60 -2.73
N GLU A 70 -1.86 -3.47 -4.05
CA GLU A 70 -1.44 -2.25 -4.75
C GLU A 70 -2.45 -1.13 -4.42
N ARG A 71 -1.98 -0.07 -3.75
CA ARG A 71 -2.80 1.06 -3.29
C ARG A 71 -3.11 2.03 -4.43
N SER A 72 -4.35 2.48 -4.50
CA SER A 72 -4.80 3.61 -5.33
C SER A 72 -5.87 4.42 -4.59
N GLU A 73 -6.21 5.61 -5.10
CA GLU A 73 -7.28 6.46 -4.56
C GLU A 73 -8.37 6.67 -5.60
N LEU A 74 -9.62 6.42 -5.22
CA LEU A 74 -10.81 6.74 -6.01
C LEU A 74 -11.44 8.02 -5.48
N LYS A 75 -11.90 8.90 -6.37
CA LYS A 75 -12.68 10.09 -6.02
C LYS A 75 -14.16 9.74 -6.05
N HIS A 76 -14.90 10.09 -5.00
CA HIS A 76 -16.35 9.98 -4.96
C HIS A 76 -16.97 11.16 -5.73
N SER A 77 -17.49 10.91 -6.92
CA SER A 77 -18.29 11.91 -7.64
C SER A 77 -19.73 11.88 -7.10
N THR A 78 -20.11 12.90 -6.33
CA THR A 78 -21.52 13.09 -5.98
C THR A 78 -22.23 13.69 -7.19
N SER A 79 -22.92 12.87 -7.99
CA SER A 79 -23.81 13.39 -9.03
C SER A 79 -25.10 13.89 -8.39
N SER A 80 -25.20 15.20 -8.15
CA SER A 80 -26.48 15.86 -7.90
C SER A 80 -27.22 16.05 -9.24
N SER A 81 -27.66 14.95 -9.84
CA SER A 81 -28.73 14.86 -10.85
C SER A 81 -28.76 13.43 -11.40
N GLY A 82 -29.95 12.84 -11.44
CA GLY A 82 -30.13 11.42 -11.72
C GLY A 82 -29.52 10.96 -13.04
N SER A 83 -28.53 10.08 -12.93
CA SER A 83 -28.25 9.02 -13.91
C SER A 83 -27.33 8.00 -13.22
N THR A 84 -27.85 6.80 -13.00
CA THR A 84 -27.09 5.66 -12.51
C THR A 84 -26.00 5.32 -13.52
N THR A 85 -24.75 5.67 -13.23
CA THR A 85 -23.58 4.99 -13.77
C THR A 85 -22.62 4.80 -12.63
N SER A 86 -22.84 3.71 -11.88
CA SER A 86 -21.82 3.14 -11.02
C SER A 86 -20.62 2.83 -11.91
N GLN A 87 -19.59 3.68 -11.90
CA GLN A 87 -18.26 3.30 -12.39
C GLN A 87 -17.65 2.33 -11.39
N SER A 88 -18.25 1.14 -11.33
CA SER A 88 -17.61 -0.06 -10.84
C SER A 88 -16.57 -0.45 -11.88
N GLY A 89 -15.38 0.14 -11.76
CA GLY A 89 -14.17 -0.44 -12.32
C GLY A 89 -13.73 -1.69 -11.56
N ILE A 90 -14.65 -2.44 -10.94
CA ILE A 90 -14.42 -3.81 -10.53
C ILE A 90 -14.53 -4.61 -11.82
N LYS A 91 -13.40 -4.80 -12.52
CA LYS A 91 -13.30 -5.94 -13.43
C LYS A 91 -13.40 -7.18 -12.56
N ASP A 92 -14.62 -7.68 -12.39
CA ASP A 92 -14.88 -9.05 -11.96
C ASP A 92 -14.18 -9.95 -12.98
N GLU A 93 -12.90 -10.24 -12.76
CA GLU A 93 -12.34 -11.50 -13.25
C GLU A 93 -12.90 -12.59 -12.34
N ARG A 94 -14.19 -12.85 -12.56
CA ARG A 94 -14.95 -13.92 -11.94
C ARG A 94 -14.12 -15.18 -12.17
N ILE A 95 -13.66 -15.77 -11.08
CA ILE A 95 -13.05 -17.09 -11.09
C ILE A 95 -14.11 -18.04 -11.65
N THR A 96 -14.04 -18.34 -12.95
CA THR A 96 -14.72 -19.50 -13.51
C THR A 96 -14.10 -20.70 -12.82
N LYS A 97 -14.84 -21.31 -11.91
CA LYS A 97 -14.53 -22.60 -11.31
C LYS A 97 -14.75 -23.64 -12.42
N THR A 98 -13.66 -24.11 -13.03
CA THR A 98 -13.67 -25.33 -13.84
C THR A 98 -13.68 -26.56 -12.94
#